data_AF-A0A930MIK7-F1
#
_entry.id   AF-A0A930MIK7-F1
#
_cell.length_a   1.000
_cell.length_b   1.000
_cell.length_c   1.000
_cell.angle_alpha   90.00
_cell.angle_beta   90.00
_cell.angle_gamma   90.00
#
_symmetry.space_group_name_H-M   'P 1'
#
loop_
_entity.id
_entity.type
_entity.pdbx_description
1 polymer ?
#
loop_
_entity_poly.entity_id
_entity_poly.type
_entity_poly.pdbx_seq_one_letter_code
_entity_poly.pdbx_strand_id
1 'polypeptide(L)'
;MKDDFSTFWQNNARARELFCALLACAERGAYDDDFLMQLAAYREESPDSERADIFAARYLLAQGDAAGAAVCAERAYRRRPVNYEVWKLLAEIYERLDRPVDALTMCGNSYGLYGTPIPLPLARRGGREGLSRLSVAAWHGTGAPMTQRRAVWDGDSLDFVLDAFVGEHLPLTPPRGSARHWVGVY
;
A
#
# COMPACT_ATOMS: atom_id res chain seq x y z
N MET A 1 12.37 15.44 38.87
CA MET A 1 12.13 15.66 37.43
C MET A 1 10.74 15.09 37.18
N LYS A 2 9.71 15.94 37.03
CA LYS A 2 8.35 15.47 36.74
C LYS A 2 8.30 15.22 35.24
N ASP A 3 8.24 13.95 34.85
CA ASP A 3 7.88 13.59 33.49
C ASP A 3 6.41 14.01 33.30
N ASP A 4 6.24 15.09 32.56
CA ASP A 4 4.94 15.65 32.22
C ASP A 4 4.33 14.80 31.09
N PHE A 5 3.78 13.64 31.47
CA PHE A 5 3.07 12.74 30.57
C PHE A 5 1.82 13.37 29.91
N SER A 6 1.49 14.63 30.23
CA SER A 6 0.44 15.39 29.55
C SER A 6 0.82 15.80 28.11
N THR A 7 2.13 15.85 27.80
CA THR A 7 2.62 16.16 26.43
C THR A 7 2.52 14.99 25.46
N PHE A 8 2.43 13.74 25.95
CA PHE A 8 2.27 12.57 25.07
C PHE A 8 0.87 12.52 24.41
N TRP A 9 -0.11 13.23 24.98
CA TRP A 9 -1.53 13.20 24.58
C TRP A 9 -2.10 14.55 24.15
N GLN A 10 -1.27 15.55 23.85
CA GLN A 10 -1.78 16.71 23.10
C GLN A 10 -2.01 16.29 21.65
N ASN A 11 -3.22 15.80 21.39
CA ASN A 11 -3.78 15.74 20.06
C ASN A 11 -3.66 17.15 19.47
N ASN A 12 -2.76 17.38 18.51
CA ASN A 12 -2.61 18.69 17.88
C ASN A 12 -3.96 19.04 17.25
N ALA A 13 -4.76 19.85 17.95
CA ALA A 13 -6.14 20.15 17.58
C ALA A 13 -6.19 20.79 16.19
N ARG A 14 -5.18 21.61 15.88
CA ARG A 14 -4.99 22.23 14.57
C ARG A 14 -4.71 21.19 13.48
N ALA A 15 -3.78 20.26 13.71
CA ALA A 15 -3.50 19.18 12.77
C ALA A 15 -4.73 18.29 12.55
N ARG A 16 -5.53 18.03 13.59
CA ARG A 16 -6.79 17.28 13.47
C ARG A 16 -7.83 18.01 12.63
N GLU A 17 -8.02 19.31 12.86
CA GLU A 17 -8.93 20.14 12.06
C GLU A 17 -8.54 20.15 10.58
N LEU A 18 -7.25 20.39 10.29
CA LEU A 18 -6.71 20.35 8.94
C LEU A 18 -6.90 18.97 8.29
N PHE A 19 -6.64 17.89 9.03
CA PHE A 19 -6.89 16.52 8.55
C PHE A 19 -8.37 16.30 8.20
N CYS A 20 -9.31 16.70 9.08
CA CYS A 20 -10.74 16.54 8.83
C CYS A 20 -11.19 17.36 7.62
N ALA A 21 -10.67 18.58 7.45
CA ALA A 21 -10.98 19.43 6.31
C ALA A 21 -10.47 18.84 4.98
N LEU A 22 -9.22 18.35 4.96
CA LEU A 22 -8.63 17.62 3.82
C LEU A 22 -9.42 16.35 3.49
N LEU A 23 -9.82 15.57 4.50
CA LEU A 23 -10.61 14.36 4.32
C LEU A 23 -11.96 14.68 3.68
N ALA A 24 -12.67 15.68 4.20
CA ALA A 24 -13.97 16.09 3.65
C ALA A 24 -13.85 16.59 2.20
N CYS A 25 -12.78 17.29 1.85
CA CYS A 25 -12.53 17.72 0.47
C CYS A 25 -12.23 16.52 -0.45
N ALA A 26 -11.37 15.59 -0.01
CA ALA A 26 -11.05 14.39 -0.75
C ALA A 26 -12.27 13.49 -0.99
N GLU A 27 -13.18 13.38 -0.02
CA GLU A 27 -14.44 12.63 -0.14
C GLU A 27 -15.40 13.26 -1.16
N ARG A 28 -15.38 14.60 -1.30
CA ARG A 28 -16.15 15.31 -2.33
C ARG A 28 -15.46 15.37 -3.69
N GLY A 29 -14.20 14.92 -3.80
CA GLY A 29 -13.38 15.10 -4.99
C GLY A 29 -13.04 16.56 -5.28
N ALA A 30 -13.08 17.43 -4.26
CA ALA A 30 -12.75 18.85 -4.38
C ALA A 30 -11.25 19.03 -4.16
N TYR A 31 -10.51 19.13 -5.26
CA TYR A 31 -9.05 19.26 -5.31
C TYR A 31 -8.67 20.63 -5.90
N ASP A 32 -9.08 21.70 -5.22
CA ASP A 32 -8.86 23.09 -5.59
C ASP A 32 -7.65 23.72 -4.86
N ASP A 33 -7.44 25.01 -5.06
CA ASP A 33 -6.34 25.75 -4.42
C ASP A 33 -6.48 25.78 -2.88
N ASP A 34 -7.71 25.77 -2.36
CA ASP A 34 -7.97 25.70 -0.91
C ASP A 34 -7.52 24.35 -0.34
N PHE A 35 -7.77 23.24 -1.04
CA PHE A 35 -7.22 21.93 -0.69
C PHE A 35 -5.69 21.96 -0.60
N LEU A 36 -5.01 22.59 -1.56
CA LEU A 36 -3.55 22.70 -1.56
C LEU A 36 -3.02 23.56 -0.42
N MET A 37 -3.70 24.66 -0.10
CA MET A 37 -3.38 25.51 1.05
C MET A 37 -3.52 24.73 2.37
N GLN A 38 -4.63 24.01 2.55
CA GLN A 38 -4.84 23.18 3.74
C GLN A 38 -3.80 22.06 3.83
N LEU A 39 -3.41 21.46 2.70
CA LEU A 39 -2.41 20.40 2.65
C LEU A 39 -1.01 20.91 3.02
N ALA A 40 -0.65 22.10 2.55
CA ALA A 40 0.60 22.76 2.94
C ALA A 40 0.63 23.05 4.45
N ALA A 41 -0.43 23.65 4.99
CA ALA A 41 -0.55 23.90 6.43
C ALA A 41 -0.48 22.60 7.25
N TYR A 42 -1.14 21.53 6.79
CA TYR A 42 -1.09 20.23 7.47
C TYR A 42 0.33 19.62 7.49
N ARG A 43 1.11 19.81 6.42
CA ARG A 43 2.50 19.34 6.36
C ARG A 43 3.40 20.07 7.34
N GLU A 44 3.19 21.36 7.57
CA GLU A 44 3.94 22.13 8.55
C GLU A 44 3.60 21.70 9.98
N GLU A 45 2.32 21.45 10.26
CA GLU A 45 1.82 21.02 11.56
C GLU A 45 2.15 19.55 11.89
N SER A 46 2.40 18.72 10.89
CA SER A 46 2.63 17.27 11.05
C SER A 46 3.60 16.72 9.99
N PRO A 47 4.87 17.16 10.00
CA PRO A 47 5.85 16.86 8.94
C PRO A 47 6.20 15.36 8.81
N ASP A 48 6.09 14.63 9.92
CA ASP A 48 6.39 13.19 9.99
C ASP A 48 5.20 12.31 9.60
N SER A 49 4.02 12.90 9.37
CA SER A 49 2.83 12.12 9.01
C SER A 49 2.87 11.68 7.55
N GLU A 50 2.67 10.39 7.32
CA GLU A 50 2.44 9.79 6.00
C GLU A 50 1.13 10.29 5.35
N ARG A 51 0.19 10.81 6.16
CA ARG A 51 -1.16 11.19 5.70
C ARG A 51 -1.11 12.36 4.71
N ALA A 52 -0.16 13.27 4.87
CA ALA A 52 0.05 14.35 3.90
C ALA A 52 0.48 13.82 2.53
N ASP A 53 1.26 12.73 2.48
CA ASP A 53 1.63 12.08 1.23
C ASP A 53 0.44 11.35 0.59
N ILE A 54 -0.47 10.76 1.40
CA ILE A 54 -1.72 10.16 0.92
C ILE A 54 -2.62 11.22 0.26
N PHE A 55 -2.84 12.36 0.91
CA PHE A 55 -3.64 13.46 0.34
C PHE A 55 -3.01 14.04 -0.92
N ALA A 56 -1.69 14.23 -0.94
CA ALA A 56 -0.98 14.68 -2.14
C ALA A 56 -1.12 13.71 -3.30
N ALA A 57 -0.99 12.40 -3.04
CA ALA A 57 -1.16 11.38 -4.06
C ALA A 57 -2.59 11.36 -4.61
N ARG A 58 -3.61 11.50 -3.76
CA ARG A 58 -5.02 11.60 -4.20
C ARG A 58 -5.26 12.83 -5.07
N TYR A 59 -4.72 13.99 -4.70
CA TYR A 59 -4.76 15.20 -5.52
C TYR A 59 -4.13 14.97 -6.90
N LEU A 60 -2.90 14.47 -6.95
CA LEU A 60 -2.19 14.22 -8.21
C LEU A 60 -2.95 13.22 -9.10
N LEU A 61 -3.54 12.19 -8.48
CA LEU A 61 -4.34 11.19 -9.16
C LEU A 61 -5.64 11.79 -9.76
N ALA A 62 -6.24 12.77 -9.10
CA ALA A 62 -7.38 13.53 -9.61
C ALA A 62 -7.01 14.44 -10.78
N GLN A 63 -5.78 14.97 -10.79
CA GLN A 63 -5.23 15.73 -11.93
C GLN A 63 -4.74 14.85 -13.09
N GLY A 64 -4.82 13.53 -12.96
CA GLY A 64 -4.36 12.57 -13.97
C GLY A 64 -2.86 12.26 -13.92
N ASP A 65 -2.11 12.80 -12.97
CA ASP A 65 -0.68 12.53 -12.79
C ASP A 65 -0.46 11.28 -11.91
N ALA A 66 -0.65 10.10 -12.51
CA ALA A 66 -0.43 8.83 -11.83
C ALA A 66 1.05 8.62 -11.43
N ALA A 67 2.00 9.16 -12.20
CA ALA A 67 3.42 9.00 -11.92
C ALA A 67 3.85 9.82 -10.70
N GLY A 68 3.42 11.08 -10.62
CA GLY A 68 3.61 11.91 -9.42
C GLY A 68 2.88 11.34 -8.21
N ALA A 69 1.66 10.85 -8.39
CA ALA A 69 0.90 10.19 -7.32
C ALA A 69 1.67 8.99 -6.73
N ALA A 70 2.31 8.17 -7.58
CA ALA A 70 3.13 7.05 -7.14
C ALA A 70 4.28 7.49 -6.23
N VAL A 71 4.98 8.57 -6.56
CA VAL A 71 6.09 9.08 -5.74
C VAL A 71 5.64 9.46 -4.32
N CYS A 72 4.47 10.09 -4.20
CA CYS A 72 3.88 10.42 -2.91
C CYS A 72 3.40 9.16 -2.17
N ALA A 73 2.62 8.30 -2.81
CA ALA A 73 2.09 7.09 -2.18
C ALA A 73 3.19 6.10 -1.77
N GLU A 74 4.24 5.92 -2.57
CA GLU A 74 5.40 5.08 -2.24
C GLU A 74 6.20 5.65 -1.05
N ARG A 75 6.21 6.98 -0.87
CA ARG A 75 6.80 7.62 0.32
C ARG A 75 5.95 7.37 1.56
N ALA A 76 4.63 7.47 1.44
CA ALA A 76 3.72 7.09 2.52
C ALA A 76 3.90 5.62 2.92
N TYR A 77 4.03 4.73 1.92
CA TYR A 77 4.26 3.31 2.11
C TYR A 77 5.59 3.01 2.82
N ARG A 78 6.68 3.69 2.46
CA ARG A 78 7.96 3.55 3.18
C ARG A 78 7.87 3.97 4.64
N ARG A 79 7.05 4.98 4.98
CA ARG A 79 6.82 5.44 6.36
C ARG A 79 5.90 4.50 7.14
N ARG A 80 4.87 3.96 6.49
CA ARG A 80 3.88 3.05 7.06
C ARG A 80 3.56 1.90 6.08
N PRO A 81 4.38 0.83 6.08
CA PRO A 81 4.20 -0.29 5.16
C PRO A 81 2.94 -1.12 5.42
N VAL A 82 2.40 -1.07 6.65
CA VAL A 82 1.18 -1.76 7.06
C VAL A 82 0.06 -0.74 7.29
N ASN A 83 -0.48 -0.23 6.19
CA ASN A 83 -1.58 0.73 6.19
C ASN A 83 -2.52 0.46 5.01
N TYR A 84 -3.77 0.16 5.32
CA TYR A 84 -4.80 -0.21 4.34
C TYR A 84 -5.05 0.87 3.28
N GLU A 85 -5.15 2.14 3.69
CA GLU A 85 -5.42 3.25 2.76
C GLU A 85 -4.26 3.46 1.79
N VAL A 86 -3.03 3.22 2.24
CA VAL A 86 -1.84 3.26 1.38
C VAL A 86 -1.86 2.11 0.38
N TRP A 87 -2.17 0.88 0.80
CA TRP A 87 -2.28 -0.26 -0.11
C TRP A 87 -3.37 -0.07 -1.16
N LYS A 88 -4.55 0.39 -0.74
CA LYS A 88 -5.67 0.68 -1.64
C LYS A 88 -5.27 1.73 -2.69
N LEU A 89 -4.64 2.83 -2.24
CA LEU A 89 -4.20 3.91 -3.13
C LEU A 89 -3.10 3.45 -4.09
N LEU A 90 -2.10 2.70 -3.61
CA LEU A 90 -1.04 2.17 -4.47
C LEU A 90 -1.55 1.14 -5.47
N ALA A 91 -2.52 0.30 -5.11
CA ALA A 91 -3.16 -0.62 -6.05
C ALA A 91 -3.76 0.15 -7.23
N GLU A 92 -4.58 1.17 -6.96
CA GLU A 92 -5.17 2.02 -8.00
C GLU A 92 -4.12 2.71 -8.86
N ILE A 93 -3.10 3.33 -8.24
CA ILE A 93 -2.04 4.03 -8.95
C ILE A 93 -1.27 3.08 -9.85
N TYR A 94 -0.88 1.90 -9.34
CA TYR A 94 -0.13 0.92 -10.12
C TYR A 94 -0.96 0.32 -11.26
N GLU A 95 -2.27 0.17 -11.10
CA GLU A 95 -3.14 -0.22 -12.22
C GLU A 95 -3.16 0.83 -13.33
N ARG A 96 -3.26 2.13 -12.98
CA ARG A 96 -3.19 3.22 -13.96
C ARG A 96 -1.83 3.32 -14.66
N LEU A 97 -0.77 2.90 -13.99
CA LEU A 97 0.60 2.86 -14.54
C LEU A 97 0.92 1.55 -15.28
N ASP A 98 -0.05 0.67 -15.52
CA ASP A 98 0.15 -0.65 -16.14
C ASP A 98 1.22 -1.50 -15.43
N ARG A 99 1.22 -1.48 -14.10
CA ARG A 99 2.09 -2.27 -13.21
C ARG A 99 1.28 -3.35 -12.48
N PRO A 100 0.72 -4.36 -13.19
CA PRO A 100 -0.26 -5.28 -12.61
C PRO A 100 0.29 -6.13 -11.47
N VAL A 101 1.57 -6.50 -11.52
CA VAL A 101 2.23 -7.29 -10.45
C VAL A 101 2.33 -6.48 -9.15
N ASP A 102 2.70 -5.20 -9.25
CA ASP A 102 2.83 -4.33 -8.08
C ASP A 102 1.45 -3.99 -7.49
N ALA A 103 0.47 -3.73 -8.35
CA ALA A 103 -0.92 -3.53 -7.93
C ALA A 103 -1.47 -4.77 -7.21
N LEU A 104 -1.29 -5.96 -7.79
CA LEU A 104 -1.73 -7.22 -7.19
C LEU A 104 -1.04 -7.50 -5.86
N THR A 105 0.23 -7.11 -5.70
CA THR A 105 0.94 -7.20 -4.43
C THR A 105 0.24 -6.38 -3.34
N MET A 106 -0.19 -5.16 -3.66
CA MET A 106 -0.94 -4.32 -2.71
C MET A 106 -2.32 -4.92 -2.39
N CYS A 107 -3.03 -5.48 -3.37
CA CYS A 107 -4.27 -6.21 -3.14
C CYS A 107 -4.05 -7.44 -2.25
N GLY A 108 -2.94 -8.16 -2.43
CA GLY A 108 -2.56 -9.30 -1.60
C GLY A 108 -2.36 -8.93 -0.14
N ASN A 109 -1.67 -7.83 0.14
CA ASN A 109 -1.49 -7.33 1.51
C ASN A 109 -2.86 -7.02 2.17
N SER A 110 -3.74 -6.36 1.44
CA SER A 110 -5.11 -6.06 1.90
C SER A 110 -5.92 -7.33 2.15
N TYR A 111 -5.83 -8.33 1.26
CA TYR A 111 -6.48 -9.62 1.44
C TYR A 111 -5.96 -10.36 2.67
N GLY A 112 -4.64 -10.44 2.85
CA GLY A 112 -4.02 -11.18 3.95
C GLY A 112 -4.38 -10.63 5.33
N LEU A 113 -4.58 -9.31 5.46
CA LEU A 113 -4.90 -8.69 6.76
C LEU A 113 -6.40 -8.43 6.96
N TYR A 114 -7.13 -8.10 5.90
CA TYR A 114 -8.52 -7.64 5.97
C TYR A 114 -9.52 -8.53 5.21
N GLY A 115 -9.07 -9.56 4.51
CA GLY A 115 -9.94 -10.45 3.72
C GLY A 115 -10.60 -9.78 2.51
N THR A 116 -10.06 -8.66 2.03
CA THR A 116 -10.64 -7.95 0.88
C THR A 116 -10.55 -8.77 -0.41
N PRO A 117 -11.58 -8.81 -1.27
CA PRO A 117 -11.56 -9.59 -2.50
C PRO A 117 -10.37 -9.26 -3.42
N ILE A 118 -9.74 -10.29 -3.98
CA ILE A 118 -8.70 -10.13 -5.00
C ILE A 118 -9.36 -9.88 -6.37
N PRO A 119 -8.98 -8.81 -7.11
CA PRO A 119 -9.51 -8.59 -8.45
C PRO A 119 -8.98 -9.65 -9.43
N LEU A 120 -9.84 -10.58 -9.87
CA LEU A 120 -9.46 -11.67 -10.77
C LEU A 120 -8.85 -11.20 -12.11
N PRO A 121 -9.38 -10.15 -12.79
CA PRO A 121 -8.75 -9.63 -14.01
C PRO A 121 -7.32 -9.13 -13.78
N LEU A 122 -7.05 -8.53 -12.62
CA LEU A 122 -5.72 -8.07 -12.25
C LEU A 122 -4.79 -9.26 -11.97
N ALA A 123 -5.29 -10.28 -11.25
CA ALA A 123 -4.56 -11.51 -11.00
C ALA A 123 -4.17 -12.23 -12.31
N ARG A 124 -5.06 -12.22 -13.32
CA ARG A 124 -4.77 -12.76 -14.66
C ARG A 124 -3.65 -11.97 -15.35
N ARG A 125 -3.73 -10.64 -15.35
CA ARG A 125 -2.70 -9.75 -15.92
C ARG A 125 -1.34 -9.89 -15.22
N GLY A 126 -1.33 -10.19 -13.92
CA GLY A 126 -0.10 -10.42 -13.15
C GLY A 126 0.66 -11.69 -13.54
N GLY A 127 0.00 -12.66 -14.17
CA GLY A 127 0.61 -13.92 -14.60
C GLY A 127 1.28 -14.69 -13.45
N ARG A 128 2.30 -15.49 -13.78
CA ARG A 128 3.01 -16.32 -12.79
C ARG A 128 3.70 -15.48 -11.70
N GLU A 129 4.42 -14.42 -12.08
CA GLU A 129 5.09 -13.54 -11.11
C GLU A 129 4.07 -12.89 -10.16
N GLY A 130 2.94 -12.41 -10.69
CA GLY A 130 1.86 -11.85 -9.90
C GLY A 130 1.31 -12.84 -8.87
N LEU A 131 1.04 -14.08 -9.27
CA LEU A 131 0.61 -15.14 -8.35
C LEU A 131 1.67 -15.45 -7.29
N SER A 132 2.94 -15.51 -7.67
CA SER A 132 4.03 -15.73 -6.70
C SER A 132 4.10 -14.60 -5.67
N ARG A 133 3.97 -13.33 -6.09
CA ARG A 133 3.94 -12.19 -5.16
C ARG A 133 2.68 -12.16 -4.30
N LEU A 134 1.53 -12.51 -4.89
CA LEU A 134 0.26 -12.62 -4.18
C LEU A 134 0.33 -13.67 -3.08
N SER A 135 0.98 -14.81 -3.34
CA SER A 135 1.19 -15.89 -2.35
C SER A 135 1.90 -15.38 -1.10
N VAL A 136 2.90 -14.52 -1.28
CA VAL A 136 3.65 -13.91 -0.17
C VAL A 136 2.86 -12.79 0.49
N ALA A 137 2.25 -11.91 -0.29
CA ALA A 137 1.51 -10.75 0.21
C ALA A 137 0.24 -11.14 0.99
N ALA A 138 -0.43 -12.22 0.58
CA ALA A 138 -1.62 -12.77 1.23
C ALA A 138 -1.33 -13.48 2.57
N TRP A 139 -0.07 -13.59 2.98
CA TRP A 139 0.30 -14.28 4.20
C TRP A 139 -0.23 -13.56 5.44
N HIS A 140 -0.96 -14.29 6.28
CA HIS A 140 -1.65 -13.76 7.46
C HIS A 140 -0.71 -13.59 8.69
N GLY A 141 0.59 -13.79 8.53
CA GLY A 141 1.58 -13.57 9.60
C GLY A 141 1.53 -14.58 10.76
N THR A 142 0.73 -15.64 10.69
CA THR A 142 0.59 -16.62 11.78
C THR A 142 1.53 -17.80 11.61
N GLY A 143 2.63 -17.82 12.37
CA GLY A 143 3.57 -18.94 12.44
C GLY A 143 4.99 -18.60 11.98
N ALA A 144 5.76 -19.61 11.60
CA ALA A 144 7.09 -19.42 11.01
C ALA A 144 6.99 -18.55 9.73
N PRO A 145 8.04 -17.79 9.37
CA PRO A 145 8.06 -16.93 8.19
C PRO A 145 8.24 -17.78 6.92
N MET A 146 7.26 -18.67 6.69
CA MET A 146 7.14 -19.53 5.52
C MET A 146 5.83 -19.20 4.83
N THR A 147 5.83 -19.19 3.51
CA THR A 147 4.60 -19.26 2.73
C THR A 147 4.03 -20.64 2.95
N GLN A 148 2.83 -20.69 3.54
CA GLN A 148 2.08 -21.94 3.63
C GLN A 148 1.04 -22.03 2.52
N ARG A 149 0.89 -21.00 1.69
CA ARG A 149 -0.18 -20.91 0.71
C ARG A 149 0.31 -20.28 -0.59
N ARG A 150 0.17 -21.01 -1.69
CA ARG A 150 0.43 -20.51 -3.04
C ARG A 150 -0.88 -20.17 -3.74
N ALA A 151 -0.94 -18.98 -4.33
CA ALA A 151 -2.01 -18.56 -5.21
C ALA A 151 -1.90 -19.31 -6.55
N VAL A 152 -2.95 -20.02 -6.93
CA VAL A 152 -3.02 -20.81 -8.16
C VAL A 152 -4.37 -20.59 -8.85
N TRP A 153 -4.39 -20.78 -10.16
CA TRP A 153 -5.64 -20.82 -10.90
C TRP A 153 -6.17 -22.24 -10.96
N ASP A 154 -7.42 -22.43 -10.53
CA ASP A 154 -8.22 -23.62 -10.81
C ASP A 154 -9.36 -23.26 -11.76
N GLY A 155 -9.13 -23.48 -13.06
CA GLY A 155 -10.01 -22.97 -14.11
C GLY A 155 -10.15 -21.44 -14.03
N ASP A 156 -11.36 -20.98 -13.75
CA ASP A 156 -11.71 -19.56 -13.58
C ASP A 156 -11.62 -19.06 -12.13
N SER A 157 -11.34 -19.96 -11.19
CA SER A 157 -11.25 -19.69 -9.74
C SER A 157 -9.81 -19.41 -9.34
N LEU A 158 -9.62 -18.46 -8.44
CA LEU A 158 -8.32 -18.20 -7.81
C LEU A 158 -8.30 -18.84 -6.42
N ASP A 159 -7.44 -19.84 -6.23
CA ASP A 159 -7.32 -20.61 -5.00
C ASP A 159 -5.98 -20.44 -4.31
N PHE A 160 -5.95 -20.73 -3.02
CA PHE A 160 -4.74 -20.75 -2.19
C PHE A 160 -4.49 -22.18 -1.68
N VAL A 161 -3.52 -22.87 -2.27
CA VAL A 161 -3.19 -24.26 -1.94
C VAL A 161 -1.99 -24.34 -1.00
N LEU A 162 -1.93 -25.37 -0.16
CA LEU A 162 -0.79 -25.62 0.71
C LEU A 162 0.44 -25.96 -0.14
N ASP A 163 1.42 -25.06 -0.16
CA ASP A 163 2.66 -25.20 -0.93
C ASP A 163 3.72 -24.20 -0.41
N ALA A 164 4.98 -24.42 -0.78
CA ALA A 164 6.13 -23.59 -0.44
C ALA A 164 6.96 -23.25 -1.69
N PHE A 165 7.77 -22.20 -1.62
CA PHE A 165 8.78 -21.89 -2.63
C PHE A 165 10.05 -22.70 -2.33
N VAL A 166 10.51 -23.49 -3.31
CA VAL A 166 11.72 -24.33 -3.18
C VAL A 166 12.43 -24.37 -4.52
N GLY A 167 13.74 -24.06 -4.53
CA GLY A 167 14.51 -24.09 -5.78
C GLY A 167 14.00 -23.09 -6.81
N GLU A 168 13.47 -21.95 -6.35
CA GLU A 168 13.03 -20.83 -7.17
C GLU A 168 13.41 -19.50 -6.52
N HIS A 169 13.24 -18.40 -7.24
CA HIS A 169 13.52 -17.07 -6.71
C HIS A 169 12.47 -16.62 -5.70
N LEU A 170 12.91 -15.96 -4.63
CA LEU A 170 12.02 -15.33 -3.67
C LEU A 170 11.21 -14.26 -4.41
N PRO A 171 9.86 -14.34 -4.43
CA PRO A 171 9.03 -13.46 -5.25
C PRO A 171 8.78 -12.13 -4.52
N LEU A 172 9.89 -11.47 -4.16
CA LEU A 172 9.92 -10.12 -3.63
C LEU A 172 10.72 -9.23 -4.60
N THR A 173 10.38 -7.94 -4.62
CA THR A 173 11.18 -6.96 -5.35
C THR A 173 12.46 -6.70 -4.58
N PRO A 174 13.65 -7.05 -5.11
CA PRO A 174 14.90 -6.71 -4.47
C PRO A 174 15.15 -5.19 -4.52
N PRO A 175 16.00 -4.63 -3.65
CA PRO A 175 16.49 -3.27 -3.80
C PRO A 175 17.06 -3.02 -5.20
N ARG A 176 16.93 -1.78 -5.70
CA ARG A 176 17.50 -1.42 -7.02
C ARG A 176 19.00 -1.73 -7.05
N GLY A 177 19.42 -2.48 -8.07
CA GLY A 177 20.81 -2.91 -8.25
C GLY A 177 21.16 -4.25 -7.59
N SER A 178 20.24 -4.87 -6.83
CA SER A 178 20.47 -6.17 -6.20
C SER A 178 19.90 -7.32 -7.03
N ALA A 179 20.59 -8.47 -6.99
CA ALA A 179 20.09 -9.72 -7.55
C ALA A 179 18.91 -10.27 -6.72
N ARG A 180 18.06 -11.09 -7.36
CA ARG A 180 17.03 -11.85 -6.65
C ARG A 180 17.68 -12.95 -5.82
N HIS A 181 17.14 -13.17 -4.62
CA HIS A 181 17.58 -14.26 -3.75
C HIS A 181 16.95 -15.59 -4.20
N TRP A 182 17.69 -16.69 -4.05
CA TRP A 182 17.16 -18.04 -4.21
C TRP A 182 16.59 -18.53 -2.89
N VAL A 183 15.46 -19.22 -2.98
CA VAL A 183 14.82 -19.82 -1.82
C VAL A 183 15.38 -21.22 -1.62
N GLY A 184 15.93 -21.46 -0.42
CA GLY A 184 16.18 -22.82 0.08
C GLY A 184 14.84 -23.51 0.38
N VAL A 185 14.09 -22.96 1.35
CA VAL A 185 12.68 -23.25 1.62
C VAL A 185 12.03 -21.97 2.16
N TYR A 186 10.93 -21.52 1.55
CA TYR A 186 10.15 -20.35 2.00
C TYR A 186 8.66 -20.63 1.84
#